data_AF-A0A5A8AQ39-F1
#
_entry.id   AF-A0A5A8AQ39-F1
#
_cell.length_a   1.000
_cell.length_b   1.000
_cell.length_c   1.000
_cell.angle_alpha   90.00
_cell.angle_beta   90.00
_cell.angle_gamma   90.00
#
_symmetry.space_group_name_H-M   'P 1'
#
loop_
_entity.id
_entity.type
_entity.pdbx_description
1 polymer ?
#
loop_
_entity_poly.entity_id
_entity_poly.type
_entity_poly.pdbx_seq_one_letter_code
_entity_poly.pdbx_strand_id
1 'polypeptide(L)' 'MNLQNKIQAAALGPDVADTMENLLIKYRKPLMITASVILLQLIFGFDPKFCIINIIWLLV' A
#
# COMPACT_ATOMS: atom_id res chain seq x y z
N MET A 1 15.23 27.85 -15.31
CA MET A 1 14.25 26.78 -15.03
C MET A 1 14.13 25.92 -16.27
N ASN A 2 14.52 24.64 -16.16
CA ASN A 2 14.80 23.79 -17.31
C ASN A 2 13.49 23.41 -18.04
N LEU A 3 13.43 23.69 -19.35
CA LEU A 3 12.23 23.49 -20.18
C LEU A 3 11.77 22.01 -20.18
N GLN A 4 12.71 21.09 -19.98
CA GLN A 4 12.46 19.65 -19.82
C GLN A 4 11.54 19.35 -18.61
N ASN A 5 11.71 20.05 -17.48
CA ASN A 5 10.90 19.83 -16.28
C ASN A 5 9.42 20.23 -16.49
N LYS A 6 9.16 21.27 -17.30
CA LYS A 6 7.79 21.70 -17.60
C LYS A 6 7.07 20.71 -18.53
N ILE A 7 7.81 20.06 -19.43
CA ILE A 7 7.26 19.05 -20.34
C ILE A 7 7.01 17.74 -19.58
N GLN A 8 7.90 17.34 -18.67
CA GLN A 8 7.68 16.17 -17.81
C GLN A 8 6.50 16.36 -16.84
N ALA A 9 6.31 17.57 -16.30
CA ALA A 9 5.16 17.89 -15.45
C ALA A 9 3.82 17.94 -16.22
N ALA A 10 3.83 18.28 -17.51
CA ALA A 10 2.64 18.25 -18.37
C ALA A 10 2.37 16.87 -18.98
N ALA A 11 3.41 16.04 -19.13
CA ALA A 11 3.31 14.64 -19.56
C ALA A 11 2.95 13.67 -18.42
N LEU A 12 3.03 14.12 -17.17
CA LEU A 12 2.45 13.45 -16.01
C LEU A 12 0.95 13.76 -15.99
N GLY A 13 0.25 13.24 -16.99
CA GLY A 13 -1.18 13.35 -17.13
C GLY A 13 -1.92 12.67 -15.96
N PRO A 14 -3.24 12.83 -15.88
CA PRO A 14 -4.08 12.22 -14.85
C PRO A 14 -3.93 10.68 -14.77
N ASP A 15 -3.35 10.04 -15.79
CA ASP A 15 -3.14 8.60 -15.89
C ASP A 15 -2.32 8.00 -14.72
N VAL A 16 -1.35 8.73 -14.17
CA VAL A 16 -0.57 8.24 -13.02
C VAL A 16 -1.38 8.32 -11.73
N ALA A 17 -2.22 9.35 -11.58
CA ALA A 17 -3.11 9.51 -10.44
C ALA A 17 -4.21 8.42 -10.44
N ASP A 18 -4.87 8.21 -11.58
CA ASP A 18 -5.88 7.17 -11.77
C ASP A 18 -5.33 5.75 -11.50
N THR A 19 -4.04 5.51 -11.80
CA THR A 19 -3.36 4.24 -11.53
C THR A 19 -3.13 4.02 -10.03
N MET A 20 -2.71 5.06 -9.30
CA MET A 20 -2.48 4.96 -7.84
C MET A 20 -3.78 4.74 -7.07
N GLU A 21 -4.86 5.41 -7.48
CA GLU A 21 -6.17 5.29 -6.86
C GLU A 21 -6.76 3.89 -7.02
N ASN A 22 -6.58 3.25 -8.18
CA ASN A 22 -7.02 1.88 -8.42
C ASN A 22 -6.24 0.84 -7.58
N LEU A 23 -4.93 1.03 -7.39
CA LEU A 23 -4.12 0.14 -6.57
C LEU A 23 -4.49 0.25 -5.09
N LEU A 24 -4.80 1.45 -4.60
CA LEU A 24 -5.25 1.68 -3.24
C LEU A 24 -6.59 1.00 -2.94
N ILE A 25 -7.52 0.96 -3.88
CA ILE A 25 -8.83 0.32 -3.68
C ILE A 25 -8.70 -1.21 -3.65
N LYS A 26 -7.79 -1.79 -4.47
CA LYS A 26 -7.61 -3.25 -4.56
C LYS A 26 -7.02 -3.87 -3.30
N TYR A 27 -6.07 -3.21 -2.64
CA TYR A 27 -5.37 -3.74 -1.46
C TYR A 27 -5.87 -3.23 -0.11
N ARG A 28 -6.87 -2.32 -0.09
CA ARG A 28 -7.43 -1.74 1.16
C ARG A 28 -7.98 -2.77 2.13
N LYS A 29 -8.72 -3.77 1.63
CA LYS A 29 -9.28 -4.84 2.46
C LYS A 29 -8.16 -5.64 3.14
N PRO A 30 -7.11 -6.05 2.40
CA PRO A 30 -5.97 -6.67 3.03
C PRO A 30 -5.20 -5.88 4.05
N LEU A 31 -4.95 -4.63 3.68
CA LEU A 31 -4.10 -3.75 4.46
C LEU A 31 -4.73 -3.39 5.81
N MET A 32 -6.06 -3.25 5.87
CA MET A 32 -6.75 -3.00 7.14
C MET A 32 -6.65 -4.17 8.11
N ILE A 33 -6.88 -5.40 7.65
CA ILE A 33 -6.83 -6.60 8.50
C ILE A 33 -5.40 -6.79 9.03
N THR A 34 -4.42 -6.69 8.13
CA THR A 34 -3.01 -6.80 8.49
C THR A 34 -2.60 -5.76 9.52
N ALA A 35 -3.00 -4.49 9.34
CA ALA A 35 -2.71 -3.40 10.28
C ALA A 35 -3.37 -3.61 11.65
N SER A 36 -4.62 -4.06 11.71
CA SER A 36 -5.31 -4.35 12.98
C SER A 36 -4.62 -5.45 13.78
N VAL A 37 -4.19 -6.53 13.13
CA VAL A 37 -3.51 -7.66 13.81
C VAL A 37 -2.11 -7.24 14.26
N ILE A 38 -1.39 -6.41 13.49
CA ILE A 38 -0.08 -5.87 13.90
C ILE A 38 -0.23 -4.95 15.12
N LEU A 39 -1.23 -4.07 15.14
CA LEU A 39 -1.49 -3.21 16.30
C LEU A 39 -1.79 -4.04 17.55
N LEU A 40 -2.57 -5.11 17.39
CA LEU A 40 -2.92 -6.01 18.47
C LEU A 40 -1.70 -6.79 18.98
N GLN A 41 -0.83 -7.27 18.08
CA GLN A 41 0.44 -7.91 18.42
C GLN A 41 1.40 -6.95 19.14
N LEU A 42 1.41 -5.66 18.78
CA LEU A 42 2.25 -4.67 19.44
C LEU A 42 1.82 -4.42 20.89
N ILE A 43 0.51 -4.53 21.17
CA ILE A 43 -0.05 -4.34 22.51
C ILE A 43 0.04 -5.61 23.37
N PHE A 44 -0.23 -6.79 22.80
CA PHE A 44 -0.32 -8.06 23.54
C PHE A 44 0.98 -8.89 23.55
N GLY A 45 1.96 -8.58 22.70
CA GLY A 45 3.18 -9.35 22.52
C GLY A 45 3.27 -9.98 21.12
N PHE A 46 4.47 -9.98 20.54
CA PHE A 46 4.71 -10.40 19.15
C PHE A 46 4.47 -11.90 18.97
N ASP A 47 3.35 -12.27 18.34
CA ASP A 47 3.04 -13.66 17.99
C ASP A 47 3.44 -13.96 16.53
N PRO A 48 4.48 -14.79 16.31
CA PRO A 48 4.99 -15.06 14.97
C PRO A 48 4.01 -15.85 14.09
N LYS A 49 3.02 -16.57 14.65
CA LYS A 49 2.06 -17.34 13.84
C LYS A 49 1.07 -16.41 13.15
N PHE A 50 0.60 -15.38 13.84
CA PHE A 50 -0.27 -14.36 13.26
C PHE A 50 0.45 -13.53 12.19
N CYS A 51 1.72 -13.18 12.41
CA CYS A 51 2.53 -12.47 11.42
C CYS A 51 2.71 -13.28 10.12
N ILE A 52 2.96 -14.59 10.23
CA ILE A 52 3.15 -15.48 9.08
C ILE A 52 1.88 -15.61 8.22
N ILE A 53 0.70 -15.78 8.84
CA ILE A 53 -0.58 -15.83 8.10
C ILE A 53 -0.81 -14.54 7.28
N ASN A 54 -0.49 -13.40 7.89
CA ASN A 54 -0.65 -12.07 7.29
C ASN A 54 0.24 -11.88 6.06
N ILE A 55 1.50 -12.33 6.17
CA ILE A 55 2.51 -12.29 5.10
C ILE A 55 2.11 -13.24 3.96
N ILE A 56 1.69 -14.47 4.27
CA ILE A 56 1.25 -15.46 3.28
C ILE A 56 0.03 -14.94 2.51
N TRP A 57 -0.91 -14.32 3.19
CA TRP A 57 -2.11 -13.80 2.55
C TRP A 57 -1.85 -12.55 1.70
N LEU A 58 -0.79 -11.79 1.97
CA LEU A 58 -0.34 -10.70 1.11
C LEU A 58 0.48 -11.18 -0.10
N LEU A 59 1.06 -12.39 -0.01
CA LEU A 59 1.90 -13.02 -1.05
C LEU A 59 1.13 -13.97 -1.99
N VAL A 60 -0.12 -14.32 -1.67
CA VAL A 60 -1.02 -15.16 -2.49
C VAL A 60 -2.00 -14.29 -3.29
#